data_AF-A0A2J6X542-F1
#
_entry.id   AF-A0A2J6X542-F1
#
_cell.length_a   1.000
_cell.length_b   1.000
_cell.length_c   1.000
_cell.angle_alpha   90.00
_cell.angle_beta   90.00
_cell.angle_gamma   90.00
#
_symmetry.space_group_name_H-M   'P 1'
#
loop_
_entity.id
_entity.type
_entity.pdbx_description
1 polymer ?
#
loop_
_entity_poly.entity_id
_entity_poly.type
_entity_poly.pdbx_seq_one_letter_code
_entity_poly.pdbx_strand_id
1 'polypeptide(L)'
;TDISGGELRLVLIARALAQESKVMLFDEPTAFLDFKNASLVLQKIIELKEKKGKTIVVTLHDPNEALQVSDRILLMKKGEMVAIGKPEEVLTEKNLKYVYGIDVEKVSINGRTFIYAK
;
A
#
# COMPACT_ATOMS: atom_id res chain seq x y z
N THR A 1 17.84 24.71 -0.70
CA THR A 1 16.89 24.20 -1.71
C THR A 1 15.55 24.09 -1.04
N ASP A 2 14.57 24.89 -1.48
CA ASP A 2 13.20 24.77 -0.97
C ASP A 2 12.54 23.59 -1.66
N ILE A 3 12.52 22.45 -0.98
CA ILE A 3 11.83 21.23 -1.41
C ILE A 3 10.65 21.04 -0.47
N SER A 4 9.43 20.95 -1.02
CA SER A 4 8.23 20.64 -0.23
C SER A 4 8.32 19.23 0.36
N GLY A 5 7.53 18.95 1.41
CA GLY A 5 7.51 17.61 2.03
C GLY A 5 7.18 16.49 1.01
N GLY A 6 6.31 16.77 0.04
CA GLY A 6 5.98 15.81 -1.02
C GLY A 6 7.12 15.57 -2.01
N GLU A 7 7.81 16.63 -2.43
CA GLU A 7 8.99 16.50 -3.31
C GLU A 7 10.14 15.79 -2.61
N LEU A 8 10.36 16.05 -1.31
CA LEU A 8 11.35 15.34 -0.51
C LEU A 8 11.07 13.83 -0.49
N ARG A 9 9.80 13.44 -0.35
CA ARG A 9 9.40 12.03 -0.35
C ARG A 9 9.63 11.37 -1.70
N LEU A 10 9.32 12.05 -2.81
CA LEU A 10 9.63 11.57 -4.16
C LEU A 10 11.14 11.37 -4.37
N VAL A 11 11.98 12.29 -3.87
CA VAL A 11 13.45 12.16 -3.95
C VAL A 11 13.92 10.94 -3.13
N LEU A 12 13.37 10.71 -1.94
CA LEU A 12 13.73 9.55 -1.12
C LEU A 12 13.33 8.23 -1.78
N ILE A 13 12.16 8.19 -2.42
CA ILE A 13 11.74 7.05 -3.24
C ILE A 13 12.72 6.86 -4.39
N ALA A 14 12.99 7.90 -5.19
CA ALA A 14 13.95 7.83 -6.30
C ALA A 14 15.34 7.33 -5.86
N ARG A 15 15.82 7.76 -4.68
CA ARG A 15 17.05 7.27 -4.07
C ARG A 15 16.99 5.78 -3.77
N ALA A 16 15.90 5.29 -3.17
CA ALA A 16 15.71 3.86 -2.92
C ALA A 16 15.67 3.07 -4.25
N LEU A 17 15.03 3.60 -5.29
CA LEU A 17 14.97 2.97 -6.62
C LEU A 17 16.35 2.83 -7.27
N ALA A 18 17.26 3.77 -7.02
CA ALA A 18 18.60 3.78 -7.60
C ALA A 18 19.54 2.73 -7.00
N GLN A 19 19.24 2.17 -5.82
CA GLN A 19 20.14 1.23 -5.12
C GLN A 19 20.14 -0.20 -5.69
N GLU A 20 19.30 -0.49 -6.69
CA GLU A 20 19.17 -1.81 -7.33
C GLU A 20 19.02 -3.01 -6.37
N SER A 21 18.57 -2.79 -5.13
CA SER A 21 18.44 -3.83 -4.11
C SER A 21 17.49 -4.95 -4.57
N LYS A 22 17.72 -6.18 -4.11
CA LYS A 22 16.83 -7.32 -4.41
C LYS A 22 15.52 -7.25 -3.63
N VAL A 23 15.59 -6.67 -2.43
CA VAL A 23 14.46 -6.45 -1.52
C VAL A 23 14.37 -4.96 -1.21
N MET A 24 13.15 -4.42 -1.24
CA MET A 24 12.86 -3.02 -0.92
C MET A 24 11.83 -2.95 0.20
N LEU A 25 12.08 -2.08 1.17
CA LEU A 25 11.17 -1.78 2.27
C LEU A 25 10.69 -0.34 2.12
N PHE A 26 9.38 -0.15 2.03
CA PHE A 26 8.76 1.18 1.99
C PHE A 26 7.90 1.36 3.24
N ASP A 27 8.26 2.33 4.08
CA ASP A 27 7.48 2.68 5.25
C ASP A 27 6.54 3.85 4.94
N GLU A 28 5.24 3.56 4.83
CA GLU A 28 4.18 4.50 4.47
C GLU A 28 4.58 5.49 3.35
N PRO A 29 4.89 4.99 2.13
CA PRO A 29 5.48 5.81 1.08
C PRO A 29 4.53 6.90 0.55
N THR A 30 3.23 6.76 0.78
CA THR A 30 2.16 7.67 0.36
C THR A 30 1.79 8.73 1.40
N ALA A 31 2.29 8.64 2.64
CA ALA A 31 1.89 9.57 3.69
C ALA A 31 2.25 11.02 3.34
N PHE A 32 1.40 11.97 3.75
CA PHE A 32 1.53 13.41 3.48
C PHE A 32 1.65 13.80 1.99
N LEU A 33 1.33 12.89 1.06
CA LEU A 33 1.24 13.19 -0.36
C LEU A 33 -0.19 13.57 -0.75
N ASP A 34 -0.31 14.48 -1.72
CA ASP A 34 -1.59 14.68 -2.40
C ASP A 34 -1.97 13.45 -3.24
N PHE A 35 -3.23 13.43 -3.70
CA PHE A 35 -3.79 12.32 -4.47
C PHE A 35 -2.97 11.95 -5.72
N LYS A 36 -2.45 12.96 -6.44
CA LYS A 36 -1.67 12.75 -7.66
C LYS A 36 -0.32 12.09 -7.33
N ASN A 37 0.38 12.61 -6.33
CA ASN A 37 1.69 12.13 -5.94
C ASN A 37 1.63 10.75 -5.29
N ALA A 38 0.64 10.47 -4.44
CA ALA A 38 0.41 9.13 -3.90
C ALA A 38 0.18 8.10 -5.02
N SER A 39 -0.69 8.43 -5.98
CA SER A 39 -0.96 7.57 -7.14
C SER A 39 0.30 7.27 -7.96
N LEU A 40 1.13 8.29 -8.20
CA LEU A 40 2.40 8.13 -8.92
C LEU A 40 3.36 7.19 -8.16
N VAL A 41 3.47 7.35 -6.85
CA VAL A 41 4.32 6.51 -6.00
C VAL A 41 3.88 5.05 -6.04
N LEU A 42 2.60 4.77 -5.84
CA LEU A 42 2.05 3.41 -5.89
C LEU A 42 2.27 2.77 -7.28
N GLN A 43 2.07 3.54 -8.36
CA GLN A 43 2.36 3.06 -9.72
C GLN A 43 3.84 2.70 -9.90
N LYS A 44 4.77 3.48 -9.36
CA LYS A 44 6.20 3.16 -9.41
C LYS A 44 6.54 1.91 -8.62
N ILE A 45 5.91 1.68 -7.47
CA ILE A 45 6.06 0.43 -6.71
C ILE A 45 5.62 -0.78 -7.54
N ILE A 46 4.46 -0.69 -8.22
CA ILE A 46 3.98 -1.74 -9.13
C ILE A 46 4.96 -1.99 -10.28
N GLU A 47 5.43 -0.93 -10.94
CA GLU A 47 6.37 -1.06 -12.07
C GLU A 47 7.67 -1.77 -11.66
N LEU A 48 8.20 -1.52 -10.45
CA LEU A 48 9.40 -2.19 -9.94
C LEU A 48 9.18 -3.67 -9.72
N LYS A 49 8.04 -4.02 -9.13
CA LYS A 49 7.65 -5.39 -8.86
C LYS A 49 7.60 -6.18 -10.18
N GLU A 50 6.90 -5.63 -11.18
CA GLU A 50 6.65 -6.30 -12.45
C GLU A 50 7.88 -6.35 -13.37
N LYS A 51 8.57 -5.21 -13.57
CA LYS A 51 9.62 -5.11 -14.59
C LYS A 51 11.00 -5.55 -14.12
N LYS A 52 11.26 -5.48 -12.80
CA LYS A 52 12.59 -5.72 -12.23
C LYS A 52 12.65 -6.95 -11.32
N GLY A 53 11.55 -7.68 -11.16
CA GLY A 53 11.48 -8.90 -10.35
C GLY A 53 11.92 -8.68 -8.89
N LYS A 54 11.64 -7.49 -8.35
CA LYS A 54 12.06 -7.10 -6.99
C LYS A 54 11.06 -7.60 -5.96
N THR A 55 11.56 -8.02 -4.80
CA THR A 55 10.69 -8.25 -3.63
C THR A 55 10.44 -6.93 -2.94
N ILE A 56 9.18 -6.60 -2.70
CA ILE A 56 8.79 -5.35 -2.05
C ILE A 56 7.96 -5.68 -0.81
N VAL A 57 8.29 -5.04 0.30
CA VAL A 57 7.46 -4.97 1.50
C VAL A 57 7.09 -3.51 1.71
N VAL A 58 5.81 -3.23 1.84
CA VAL A 58 5.28 -1.89 2.04
C VAL A 58 4.31 -1.89 3.22
N THR A 59 4.44 -0.89 4.09
CA THR A 59 3.45 -0.60 5.14
C THR A 59 2.46 0.43 4.61
N LEU A 60 1.17 0.14 4.74
CA LEU A 60 0.07 0.98 4.26
C LEU A 60 -1.02 0.99 5.32
N HIS A 61 -1.65 2.15 5.53
CA HIS A 61 -2.78 2.29 6.45
C HIS A 61 -4.13 2.28 5.72
N ASP A 62 -4.16 2.55 4.42
CA ASP A 62 -5.36 2.48 3.58
C ASP A 62 -5.51 1.08 2.92
N PRO A 63 -6.62 0.36 3.20
CA PRO A 63 -6.91 -0.92 2.56
C PRO A 63 -7.00 -0.87 1.02
N ASN A 64 -7.41 0.26 0.43
CA ASN A 64 -7.51 0.42 -1.01
C ASN A 64 -6.13 0.53 -1.67
N GLU A 65 -5.19 1.24 -1.04
CA GLU A 65 -3.80 1.25 -1.49
C GLU A 65 -3.20 -0.17 -1.42
N ALA A 66 -3.49 -0.90 -0.34
CA ALA A 66 -3.03 -2.27 -0.17
C ALA A 66 -3.59 -3.22 -1.24
N LEU A 67 -4.89 -3.11 -1.56
CA LEU A 67 -5.52 -3.84 -2.67
C LEU A 67 -4.86 -3.55 -4.02
N GLN A 68 -4.44 -2.31 -4.25
CA GLN A 68 -3.89 -1.87 -5.52
C GLN A 68 -2.48 -2.42 -5.79
N VAL A 69 -1.62 -2.51 -4.77
CA VAL A 69 -0.19 -2.81 -4.97
C VAL A 69 0.26 -4.20 -4.51
N SER A 70 -0.51 -4.87 -3.65
CA SER A 70 -0.02 -6.03 -2.91
C SER A 70 -0.46 -7.36 -3.53
N ASP A 71 0.47 -8.28 -3.72
CA ASP A 71 0.14 -9.68 -4.06
C ASP A 71 -0.27 -10.49 -2.83
N ARG A 72 0.23 -10.09 -1.65
CA ARG A 72 -0.06 -10.68 -0.34
C ARG A 72 -0.12 -9.58 0.70
N ILE A 73 -0.98 -9.76 1.70
CA ILE A 73 -1.17 -8.81 2.79
C ILE A 73 -0.96 -9.51 4.12
N LEU A 74 -0.19 -8.88 5.01
CA LEU A 74 -0.11 -9.18 6.43
C LEU A 74 -0.94 -8.11 7.17
N LEU A 75 -2.08 -8.50 7.71
CA LEU A 75 -2.94 -7.61 8.48
C LEU A 75 -2.55 -7.68 9.96
N MET A 76 -2.34 -6.53 10.59
CA MET A 76 -1.88 -6.44 11.98
C MET A 76 -2.80 -5.57 12.83
N LYS A 77 -2.90 -5.90 14.13
CA LYS A 77 -3.57 -5.07 15.13
C LYS A 77 -2.82 -5.19 16.46
N LYS A 78 -2.49 -4.05 17.08
CA LYS A 78 -1.81 -4.00 18.41
C LYS A 78 -0.54 -4.87 18.49
N GLY A 79 0.25 -4.90 17.42
CA GLY A 79 1.50 -5.69 17.37
C GLY A 79 1.29 -7.18 17.06
N GLU A 80 0.05 -7.65 16.94
CA GLU A 80 -0.25 -9.04 16.60
C GLU A 80 -0.65 -9.19 15.13
N MET A 81 -0.25 -10.32 14.53
CA MET A 81 -0.70 -10.73 13.21
C MET A 81 -2.13 -11.25 13.29
N VAL A 82 -3.04 -10.59 12.58
CA VAL A 82 -4.46 -10.96 12.50
C VAL A 82 -4.67 -11.98 11.37
N ALA A 83 -4.09 -11.73 10.20
CA ALA A 83 -4.20 -12.61 9.04
C ALA A 83 -3.05 -12.38 8.05
N ILE A 84 -2.73 -13.41 7.27
CA ILE A 84 -1.77 -13.33 6.16
C ILE A 84 -2.27 -14.16 4.98
N GLY A 85 -2.22 -13.62 3.77
CA GLY A 85 -2.79 -14.29 2.60
C GLY A 85 -2.91 -13.37 1.39
N LYS A 86 -3.71 -13.77 0.41
CA LYS A 86 -4.05 -12.90 -0.71
C LYS A 86 -4.96 -11.74 -0.25
N PRO A 87 -4.97 -10.59 -0.94
CA PRO A 87 -5.78 -9.45 -0.53
C PRO A 87 -7.25 -9.78 -0.28
N GLU A 88 -7.88 -10.59 -1.14
CA GLU A 88 -9.27 -11.00 -1.03
C GLU A 88 -9.59 -11.90 0.18
N GLU A 89 -8.60 -12.67 0.65
CA GLU A 89 -8.70 -13.56 1.82
C GLU A 89 -8.48 -12.77 3.12
N VAL A 90 -7.66 -11.73 3.07
CA VAL A 90 -7.22 -10.95 4.23
C VAL A 90 -8.13 -9.74 4.48
N LEU A 91 -8.45 -8.96 3.45
CA LEU A 91 -9.26 -7.74 3.55
C LEU A 91 -10.76 -8.06 3.46
N THR A 92 -11.22 -8.91 4.38
CA THR A 92 -12.64 -9.24 4.55
C THR A 92 -13.33 -8.22 5.45
N GLU A 93 -14.65 -8.05 5.31
CA GLU A 93 -15.42 -7.13 6.17
C GLU A 93 -15.24 -7.45 7.66
N LYS A 94 -15.23 -8.75 8.00
CA LYS A 94 -14.97 -9.21 9.37
C LYS A 94 -13.60 -8.77 9.88
N ASN A 95 -12.54 -8.99 9.09
CA ASN A 95 -11.18 -8.64 9.49
C ASN A 95 -11.01 -7.12 9.61
N LEU A 96 -11.53 -6.36 8.64
CA LEU A 96 -11.48 -4.91 8.64
C LEU A 96 -12.26 -4.31 9.80
N LYS A 97 -13.46 -4.83 10.10
CA LYS A 97 -14.22 -4.45 11.31
C LYS A 97 -13.46 -4.77 12.58
N TYR A 98 -12.81 -5.93 12.66
CA TYR A 98 -11.97 -6.26 13.80
C TYR A 98 -10.80 -5.30 13.95
N VAL A 99 -10.08 -4.95 12.88
CA VAL A 99 -8.88 -4.10 12.93
C VAL A 99 -9.23 -2.64 13.20
N TYR A 100 -10.13 -2.07 12.39
CA TYR A 100 -10.45 -0.64 12.38
C TYR A 100 -11.65 -0.28 13.26
N GLY A 101 -12.48 -1.24 13.68
CA GLY A 101 -13.63 -0.98 14.54
C GLY A 101 -14.84 -0.36 13.83
N ILE A 102 -14.85 -0.36 12.50
CA ILE A 102 -15.90 0.22 11.65
C ILE A 102 -16.52 -0.84 10.74
N ASP A 103 -17.77 -0.65 10.36
CA ASP A 103 -18.39 -1.45 9.30
C ASP A 103 -17.89 -0.97 7.94
N VAL A 104 -17.65 -1.93 7.04
CA VAL A 104 -17.14 -1.64 5.69
C VAL A 104 -17.93 -2.42 4.67
N GLU A 105 -17.97 -1.92 3.44
CA GLU A 105 -18.51 -2.62 2.27
C GLU A 105 -17.44 -2.79 1.20
N LYS A 106 -17.49 -3.92 0.49
CA LYS A 106 -16.70 -4.11 -0.73
C LYS A 106 -17.55 -3.86 -1.96
N VAL A 107 -17.13 -2.92 -2.79
CA VAL A 107 -17.78 -2.60 -4.07
C VAL A 107 -16.86 -3.00 -5.22
N SER A 108 -17.40 -3.64 -6.25
CA SER A 108 -16.65 -3.96 -7.46
C SER A 108 -17.06 -3.03 -8.60
N ILE A 109 -16.09 -2.30 -9.15
CA ILE A 109 -16.29 -1.39 -10.28
C ILE A 109 -15.30 -1.78 -11.37
N ASN A 110 -15.79 -2.16 -12.55
CA ASN A 110 -14.97 -2.58 -13.69
C ASN A 110 -13.94 -3.68 -13.34
N GLY A 111 -14.34 -4.63 -12.51
CA GLY A 111 -13.47 -5.74 -12.07
C GLY A 111 -12.43 -5.37 -11.01
N ARG A 112 -12.45 -4.13 -10.48
CA ARG A 112 -11.62 -3.70 -9.35
C ARG A 112 -12.45 -3.59 -8.09
N THR A 113 -11.93 -4.15 -7.01
CA THR A 113 -12.55 -4.06 -5.68
C THR A 113 -12.11 -2.79 -4.97
N PHE A 114 -13.06 -2.10 -4.35
CA PHE A 114 -12.88 -0.96 -3.47
C PHE A 114 -13.52 -1.26 -2.13
N ILE A 115 -12.92 -0.73 -1.06
CA ILE A 115 -13.41 -0.83 0.31
C ILE A 115 -13.90 0.56 0.71
N TYR A 116 -15.16 0.64 1.16
CA TYR A 116 -15.79 1.85 1.64
C TYR A 116 -16.23 1.68 3.11
N ALA A 117 -16.01 2.69 3.94
CA ALA A 117 -16.50 2.72 5.31
C ALA A 117 -17.99 3.08 5.32
N LYS A 118 -18.82 2.27 5.99
CA LYS A 118 -20.25 2.54 6.15
C LYS A 118 -20.53 3.59 7.21
#